data_AF-A0A3L8PQ42-F1
#
_entry.id   AF-A0A3L8PQ42-F1
#
_cell.length_a   1.000
_cell.length_b   1.000
_cell.length_c   1.000
_cell.angle_alpha   90.00
_cell.angle_beta   90.00
_cell.angle_gamma   90.00
#
_symmetry.space_group_name_H-M   'P 1'
#
loop_
_entity.id
_entity.type
_entity.pdbx_description
1 polymer ?
#
loop_
_entity_poly.entity_id
_entity_poly.type
_entity_poly.pdbx_seq_one_letter_code
_entity_poly.pdbx_strand_id
1 'polypeptide(L)'
;MRTLASVFCWIVAVVAGTVALPVTWIADNVTDESGYVALVAELRDDQELRVAVAEIVATDLTENLGLPDGVRDQFAQQLRAAFERVGEIEGFDAAWDETQRRSHALWFDGHRPPEELQLDVAPLAALAVGPVAAQFPVELATPDQMLVTVASAPPGMDWVESAPTWKMISLIAAGAATFLCFVFARRRSVGLAWIGVGALLVAGISYAGSRVAVPAALDRMEEGASAFGQVLTETLADRFQASLDEWIELLAIAGAAALVVGVLARLIAGRREAARRR
;
A
#
# COMPACT_ATOMS: atom_id res chain seq x y z
N MET A 1 29.84 -30.85 -7.21
CA MET A 1 28.41 -30.81 -7.61
C MET A 1 27.52 -30.20 -6.53
N ARG A 2 27.37 -30.79 -5.33
CA ARG A 2 26.45 -30.30 -4.28
C ARG A 2 26.68 -28.84 -3.83
N THR A 3 27.93 -28.36 -3.80
CA THR A 3 28.23 -26.96 -3.41
C THR A 3 27.81 -25.96 -4.47
N LEU A 4 28.06 -26.25 -5.76
CA LEU A 4 27.63 -25.38 -6.87
C LEU A 4 26.11 -25.31 -6.96
N ALA A 5 25.42 -26.46 -6.79
CA ALA A 5 23.97 -26.51 -6.74
C ALA A 5 23.41 -25.67 -5.57
N SER A 6 24.03 -25.75 -4.38
CA SER A 6 23.63 -24.94 -3.23
C SER A 6 23.81 -23.43 -3.46
N VAL A 7 24.92 -23.01 -4.08
CA VAL A 7 25.16 -21.60 -4.42
C VAL A 7 24.16 -21.13 -5.47
N PHE A 8 23.90 -21.94 -6.50
CA PHE A 8 22.90 -21.63 -7.52
C PHE A 8 21.49 -21.48 -6.92
N CYS A 9 21.05 -22.42 -6.08
CA CYS A 9 19.78 -22.32 -5.38
C CYS A 9 19.69 -21.08 -4.48
N TRP A 10 20.80 -20.70 -3.83
CA TRP A 10 20.86 -19.48 -3.02
C TRP A 10 20.69 -18.22 -3.88
N ILE A 11 21.37 -18.13 -5.02
CA ILE A 11 21.20 -17.00 -5.95
C ILE A 11 19.75 -16.92 -6.43
N VAL A 12 19.16 -18.05 -6.84
CA VAL A 12 17.75 -18.10 -7.26
C VAL A 12 16.83 -17.69 -6.12
N ALA A 13 17.10 -18.10 -4.88
CA ALA A 13 16.32 -17.70 -3.72
C ALA A 13 16.38 -16.18 -3.46
N VAL A 14 17.57 -15.58 -3.59
CA VAL A 14 17.74 -14.12 -3.46
C VAL A 14 16.99 -13.39 -4.58
N VAL A 15 17.18 -13.79 -5.84
CA VAL A 15 16.49 -13.16 -6.99
C VAL A 15 14.97 -13.30 -6.86
N ALA A 16 14.48 -14.50 -6.55
CA ALA A 16 13.06 -14.73 -6.34
C ALA A 16 12.52 -13.93 -5.15
N GLY A 17 13.29 -13.83 -4.06
CA GLY A 17 12.93 -13.02 -2.89
C GLY A 17 12.84 -11.52 -3.19
N THR A 18 13.77 -10.99 -3.98
CA THR A 18 13.75 -9.58 -4.43
C THR A 18 12.50 -9.24 -5.23
N VAL A 19 11.95 -10.19 -6.00
CA VAL A 19 10.68 -10.01 -6.72
C VAL A 19 9.47 -10.32 -5.84
N ALA A 20 9.57 -11.34 -5.00
CA ALA A 20 8.46 -11.78 -4.15
C ALA A 20 8.05 -10.73 -3.13
N LEU A 21 9.00 -9.99 -2.54
CA LEU A 21 8.71 -8.95 -1.55
C LEU A 21 7.78 -7.86 -2.14
N PRO A 22 8.14 -7.13 -3.20
CA PRO A 22 7.28 -6.08 -3.74
C PRO A 22 5.98 -6.64 -4.31
N VAL A 23 6.00 -7.80 -4.98
CA VAL A 23 4.77 -8.41 -5.52
C VAL A 23 3.80 -8.79 -4.40
N THR A 24 4.31 -9.32 -3.28
CA THR A 24 3.49 -9.67 -2.12
C THR A 24 2.94 -8.41 -1.45
N TRP A 25 3.76 -7.37 -1.29
CA TRP A 25 3.32 -6.11 -0.72
C TRP A 25 2.20 -5.47 -1.55
N ILE A 26 2.33 -5.44 -2.88
CA ILE A 26 1.29 -4.91 -3.78
C ILE A 26 0.01 -5.73 -3.66
N ALA A 27 0.12 -7.07 -3.73
CA ALA A 27 -1.04 -7.93 -3.60
C ALA A 27 -1.78 -7.73 -2.26
N ASP A 28 -1.03 -7.51 -1.17
CA ASP A 28 -1.59 -7.44 0.18
C ASP A 28 -2.02 -6.04 0.62
N ASN A 29 -1.47 -4.97 0.05
CA ASN A 29 -1.73 -3.60 0.51
C ASN A 29 -2.32 -2.70 -0.58
N VAL A 30 -2.35 -3.13 -1.85
CA VAL A 30 -2.90 -2.34 -2.96
C VAL A 30 -4.08 -3.08 -3.59
N THR A 31 -3.89 -4.35 -3.95
CA THR A 31 -4.95 -5.13 -4.62
C THR A 31 -5.96 -5.70 -3.63
N ASP A 32 -5.56 -6.05 -2.41
CA ASP A 32 -6.48 -6.48 -1.36
C ASP A 32 -7.19 -5.26 -0.76
N GLU A 33 -8.53 -5.29 -0.75
CA GLU A 33 -9.37 -4.20 -0.25
C GLU A 33 -9.04 -3.85 1.21
N SER A 34 -8.92 -4.87 2.07
CA SER A 34 -8.73 -4.66 3.50
C SER A 34 -7.35 -4.10 3.82
N GLY A 35 -6.33 -4.59 3.12
CA GLY A 35 -4.98 -4.07 3.22
C GLY A 35 -4.85 -2.66 2.66
N TYR A 36 -5.54 -2.34 1.56
CA TYR A 36 -5.61 -0.99 1.02
C TYR A 36 -6.23 -0.01 2.01
N VAL A 37 -7.41 -0.33 2.55
CA VAL A 37 -8.10 0.52 3.54
C VAL A 37 -7.21 0.75 4.77
N ALA A 38 -6.51 -0.29 5.24
CA ALA A 38 -5.56 -0.16 6.35
C ALA A 38 -4.36 0.73 6.00
N LEU A 39 -3.81 0.60 4.78
CA LEU A 39 -2.68 1.40 4.29
C LEU A 39 -3.01 2.89 4.23
N VAL A 40 -4.23 3.23 3.83
CA VAL A 40 -4.69 4.62 3.67
C VAL A 40 -5.46 5.16 4.88
N ALA A 41 -5.57 4.37 5.96
CA ALA A 41 -6.33 4.74 7.14
C ALA A 41 -5.85 6.07 7.76
N GLU A 42 -4.53 6.25 7.84
CA GLU A 42 -3.91 7.45 8.43
C GLU A 42 -3.98 8.70 7.54
N LEU A 43 -4.38 8.56 6.26
CA LEU A 43 -4.60 9.72 5.39
C LEU A 43 -5.78 10.58 5.86
N ARG A 44 -6.72 10.00 6.61
CA ARG A 44 -7.88 10.74 7.14
C ARG A 44 -7.49 11.87 8.10
N ASP A 45 -6.31 11.76 8.72
CA ASP A 45 -5.79 12.74 9.67
C ASP A 45 -5.08 13.91 8.97
N ASP A 46 -4.78 13.77 7.68
CA ASP A 46 -4.12 14.81 6.88
C ASP A 46 -5.04 16.02 6.71
N GLN A 47 -4.55 17.20 7.10
CA GLN A 47 -5.35 18.43 7.05
C GLN A 47 -5.49 18.95 5.62
N GLU A 48 -4.44 18.83 4.81
CA GLU A 48 -4.44 19.34 3.42
C GLU A 48 -5.40 18.51 2.56
N LEU A 49 -5.37 17.19 2.72
CA LEU A 49 -6.28 16.29 2.02
C LEU A 49 -7.74 16.56 2.41
N ARG A 50 -8.03 16.79 3.70
CA ARG A 50 -9.39 17.13 4.15
C ARG A 50 -9.91 18.44 3.55
N VAL A 51 -9.07 19.48 3.48
CA VAL A 51 -9.42 20.75 2.84
C VAL A 51 -9.71 20.54 1.35
N ALA A 52 -8.88 19.74 0.66
CA ALA A 52 -9.06 19.47 -0.75
C ALA A 52 -10.34 18.67 -1.05
N VAL A 53 -10.67 17.65 -0.23
CA VAL A 53 -11.95 16.93 -0.31
C VAL A 53 -13.13 17.87 -0.07
N ALA A 54 -13.03 18.77 0.92
CA ALA A 54 -14.08 19.74 1.24
C ALA A 54 -14.40 20.66 0.06
N GLU A 55 -13.37 21.15 -0.63
CA GLU A 55 -13.48 22.01 -1.80
C GLU A 55 -14.21 21.31 -2.95
N ILE A 56 -13.82 20.07 -3.25
CA ILE A 56 -14.43 19.27 -4.31
C ILE A 56 -15.89 18.96 -3.99
N VAL A 57 -16.15 18.48 -2.76
CA VAL A 57 -17.52 18.12 -2.36
C VAL A 57 -18.42 19.35 -2.34
N ALA A 58 -17.93 20.49 -1.85
CA ALA A 58 -18.69 21.73 -1.89
C ALA A 58 -18.99 22.20 -3.31
N THR A 59 -18.00 22.15 -4.20
CA THR A 59 -18.18 22.58 -5.59
C THR A 59 -19.23 21.71 -6.28
N ASP A 60 -19.04 20.40 -6.28
CA ASP A 60 -19.94 19.46 -6.96
C ASP A 60 -21.37 19.52 -6.40
N LEU A 61 -21.53 19.56 -5.06
CA LEU A 61 -22.85 19.68 -4.46
C LEU A 61 -23.52 21.03 -4.78
N THR A 62 -22.79 22.14 -4.86
CA THR A 62 -23.39 23.44 -5.24
C THR A 62 -23.82 23.51 -6.70
N GLU A 63 -23.19 22.72 -7.56
CA GLU A 63 -23.53 22.61 -8.97
C GLU A 63 -24.71 21.64 -9.18
N ASN A 64 -24.75 20.53 -8.43
CA ASN A 64 -25.65 19.41 -8.68
C ASN A 64 -26.90 19.36 -7.76
N LEU A 65 -26.88 19.95 -6.56
CA LEU A 65 -28.03 19.91 -5.63
C LEU A 65 -29.16 20.89 -5.98
N GLY A 66 -29.04 21.66 -7.07
CA GLY A 66 -30.10 22.59 -7.51
C GLY A 66 -30.38 23.71 -6.49
N LEU A 67 -29.37 24.11 -5.71
CA LEU A 67 -29.50 25.16 -4.70
C LEU A 67 -29.87 26.52 -5.34
N PRO A 68 -30.79 27.31 -4.74
CA PRO A 68 -31.06 28.67 -5.19
C PRO A 68 -29.80 29.54 -5.14
N ASP A 69 -29.59 30.40 -6.14
CA ASP A 69 -28.40 31.26 -6.27
C ASP A 69 -28.06 32.05 -5.00
N GLY A 70 -29.08 32.52 -4.28
CA GLY A 70 -28.89 33.34 -3.08
C GLY A 70 -28.35 32.59 -1.85
N VAL A 71 -28.33 31.25 -1.86
CA VAL A 71 -27.87 30.43 -0.72
C VAL A 71 -26.65 29.55 -1.04
N ARG A 72 -26.23 29.46 -2.32
CA ARG A 72 -25.11 28.61 -2.75
C ARG A 72 -23.81 28.94 -2.01
N ASP A 73 -23.42 30.21 -2.00
CA ASP A 73 -22.16 30.65 -1.38
C ASP A 73 -22.15 30.38 0.13
N GLN A 74 -23.29 30.63 0.79
CA GLN A 74 -23.45 30.37 2.22
C GLN A 74 -23.38 28.87 2.53
N PHE A 75 -24.04 28.03 1.72
CA PHE A 75 -23.99 26.59 1.85
C PHE A 75 -22.55 26.07 1.65
N ALA A 76 -21.86 26.54 0.61
CA ALA A 76 -20.48 26.16 0.32
C ALA A 76 -19.52 26.54 1.46
N GLN A 77 -19.68 27.72 2.06
CA GLN A 77 -18.89 28.16 3.21
C GLN A 77 -19.15 27.30 4.45
N GLN A 78 -20.42 27.03 4.76
CA GLN A 78 -20.78 26.18 5.90
C GLN A 78 -20.32 24.74 5.71
N LEU A 79 -20.37 24.22 4.48
CA LEU A 79 -19.91 22.88 4.19
C LEU A 79 -18.39 22.76 4.32
N ARG A 80 -17.62 23.74 3.83
CA ARG A 80 -16.16 23.79 4.08
C ARG A 80 -15.86 23.80 5.58
N ALA A 81 -16.55 24.64 6.35
CA ALA A 81 -16.39 24.72 7.80
C ALA A 81 -16.85 23.44 8.54
N ALA A 82 -17.81 22.70 8.00
CA ALA A 82 -18.22 21.40 8.50
C ALA A 82 -17.15 20.34 8.21
N PHE A 83 -16.57 20.36 7.01
CA PHE A 83 -15.48 19.46 6.62
C PHE A 83 -14.21 19.68 7.44
N GLU A 84 -13.87 20.92 7.80
CA GLU A 84 -12.75 21.20 8.71
C GLU A 84 -12.89 20.49 10.07
N ARG A 85 -14.14 20.26 10.51
CA ARG A 85 -14.48 19.57 11.75
C ARG A 85 -15.00 18.15 11.53
N VAL A 86 -14.95 17.62 10.30
CA VAL A 86 -15.55 16.31 9.98
C VAL A 86 -14.90 15.19 10.77
N GLY A 87 -13.61 15.30 11.07
CA GLY A 87 -12.90 14.33 11.90
C GLY A 87 -13.40 14.23 13.34
N GLU A 88 -14.18 15.22 13.81
CA GLU A 88 -14.81 15.22 15.12
C GLU A 88 -16.23 14.62 15.09
N ILE A 89 -16.77 14.37 13.88
CA ILE A 89 -18.12 13.82 13.70
C ILE A 89 -18.10 12.32 13.95
N GLU A 90 -19.04 11.85 14.77
CA GLU A 90 -19.24 10.42 15.00
C GLU A 90 -19.49 9.69 13.67
N GLY A 91 -18.71 8.63 13.41
CA GLY A 91 -18.81 7.85 12.18
C GLY A 91 -17.86 8.30 11.06
N PHE A 92 -17.05 9.34 11.25
CA PHE A 92 -16.06 9.78 10.26
C PHE A 92 -15.14 8.64 9.80
N ASP A 93 -14.53 7.91 10.74
CA ASP A 93 -13.66 6.78 10.41
C ASP A 93 -14.36 5.72 9.55
N ALA A 94 -15.62 5.42 9.87
CA ALA A 94 -16.41 4.45 9.11
C ALA A 94 -16.74 4.94 7.70
N ALA A 95 -17.07 6.23 7.53
CA ALA A 95 -17.32 6.82 6.22
C ALA A 95 -16.04 6.95 5.39
N TRP A 96 -14.90 7.26 6.04
CA TRP A 96 -13.59 7.24 5.40
C TRP A 96 -13.30 5.86 4.83
N ASP A 97 -13.35 4.83 5.69
CA ASP A 97 -13.10 3.44 5.28
C ASP A 97 -14.05 2.99 4.16
N GLU A 98 -15.31 3.43 4.22
CA GLU A 98 -16.29 3.11 3.18
C GLU A 98 -16.01 3.82 1.86
N THR A 99 -15.60 5.10 1.89
CA THR A 99 -15.12 5.81 0.69
C THR A 99 -13.95 5.07 0.07
N GLN A 100 -13.00 4.59 0.87
CA GLN A 100 -11.83 3.86 0.36
C GLN A 100 -12.21 2.49 -0.22
N ARG A 101 -13.10 1.73 0.44
CA ARG A 101 -13.63 0.46 -0.12
C ARG A 101 -14.33 0.66 -1.44
N ARG A 102 -15.27 1.61 -1.51
CA ARG A 102 -16.04 1.86 -2.74
C ARG A 102 -15.13 2.31 -3.87
N SER A 103 -14.14 3.13 -3.57
CA SER A 103 -13.15 3.57 -4.56
C SER A 103 -12.27 2.42 -5.04
N HIS A 104 -11.83 1.56 -4.12
CA HIS A 104 -11.06 0.36 -4.45
C HIS A 104 -11.85 -0.60 -5.37
N ALA A 105 -13.14 -0.82 -5.07
CA ALA A 105 -14.03 -1.61 -5.92
C ALA A 105 -14.15 -1.02 -7.34
N LEU A 106 -14.21 0.31 -7.49
CA LEU A 106 -14.22 0.96 -8.81
C LEU A 106 -12.94 0.65 -9.62
N TRP A 107 -11.82 0.38 -8.95
CA TRP A 107 -10.54 0.14 -9.60
C TRP A 107 -10.26 -1.34 -9.91
N PHE A 108 -10.77 -2.26 -9.09
CA PHE A 108 -10.38 -3.68 -9.13
C PHE A 108 -11.52 -4.68 -9.36
N ASP A 109 -12.80 -4.32 -9.20
CA ASP A 109 -13.92 -5.24 -9.46
C ASP A 109 -14.32 -5.32 -10.95
N GLY A 110 -13.74 -4.46 -11.78
CA GLY A 110 -13.94 -4.45 -13.23
C GLY A 110 -13.30 -5.66 -13.92
N HIS A 111 -13.77 -6.01 -15.13
CA HIS A 111 -13.12 -7.03 -15.98
C HIS A 111 -11.89 -6.48 -16.73
N ARG A 112 -11.66 -5.18 -16.63
CA ARG A 112 -10.54 -4.43 -17.22
C ARG A 112 -10.20 -3.28 -16.29
N PRO A 113 -8.94 -2.85 -16.26
CA PRO A 113 -8.56 -1.62 -15.59
C PRO A 113 -9.41 -0.43 -16.02
N PRO A 114 -9.78 0.48 -15.10
CA PRO A 114 -10.43 1.72 -15.47
C PRO A 114 -9.47 2.61 -16.28
N GLU A 115 -10.02 3.51 -17.10
CA GLU A 115 -9.22 4.54 -17.78
C GLU A 115 -8.84 5.68 -16.81
N GLU A 116 -9.65 5.91 -15.79
CA GLU A 116 -9.47 6.96 -14.78
C GLU A 116 -9.63 6.38 -13.36
N LEU A 117 -8.78 6.83 -12.45
CA LEU A 117 -8.90 6.56 -11.03
C LEU A 117 -9.88 7.57 -10.43
N GLN A 118 -11.06 7.07 -10.05
CA GLN A 118 -12.12 7.85 -9.41
C GLN A 118 -12.28 7.43 -7.96
N LEU A 119 -12.54 8.39 -7.07
CA LEU A 119 -12.95 8.15 -5.69
C LEU A 119 -14.46 8.32 -5.54
N ASP A 120 -15.12 7.42 -4.81
CA ASP A 120 -16.50 7.62 -4.37
C ASP A 120 -16.54 8.29 -2.99
N VAL A 121 -16.67 9.61 -2.98
CA VAL A 121 -16.69 10.44 -1.76
C VAL A 121 -18.09 10.60 -1.17
N ALA A 122 -19.12 9.91 -1.69
CA ALA A 122 -20.48 10.00 -1.19
C ALA A 122 -20.63 9.72 0.31
N PRO A 123 -19.96 8.68 0.89
CA PRO A 123 -20.01 8.44 2.34
C PRO A 123 -19.54 9.65 3.17
N LEU A 124 -18.44 10.29 2.77
CA LEU A 124 -17.91 11.49 3.44
C LEU A 124 -18.82 12.70 3.23
N ALA A 125 -19.34 12.88 2.00
CA ALA A 125 -20.30 13.94 1.69
C ALA A 125 -21.57 13.81 2.53
N ALA A 126 -22.10 12.60 2.72
CA ALA A 126 -23.30 12.36 3.52
C ALA A 126 -23.14 12.78 4.99
N LEU A 127 -21.97 12.51 5.58
CA LEU A 127 -21.67 12.95 6.95
C LEU A 127 -21.60 14.48 7.07
N ALA A 128 -20.97 15.16 6.11
CA ALA A 128 -20.79 16.61 6.16
C ALA A 128 -22.08 17.37 5.79
N VAL A 129 -22.89 16.84 4.87
CA VAL A 129 -24.11 17.49 4.38
C VAL A 129 -25.23 17.44 5.41
N GLY A 130 -25.40 16.34 6.15
CA GLY A 130 -26.51 16.19 7.12
C GLY A 130 -26.65 17.37 8.10
N PRO A 131 -25.59 17.75 8.83
CA PRO A 131 -25.62 18.89 9.77
C PRO A 131 -25.82 20.26 9.10
N VAL A 132 -25.36 20.44 7.86
CA VAL A 132 -25.49 21.69 7.12
C VAL A 132 -26.90 21.81 6.53
N ALA A 133 -27.41 20.74 5.92
CA ALA A 133 -28.74 20.69 5.33
C ALA A 133 -29.85 20.98 6.35
N ALA A 134 -29.69 20.55 7.60
CA ALA A 134 -30.63 20.83 8.70
C ALA A 134 -30.79 22.33 9.01
N GLN A 135 -29.85 23.18 8.58
CA GLN A 135 -29.89 24.63 8.79
C GLN A 135 -30.62 25.38 7.68
N PHE A 136 -31.00 24.68 6.59
CA PHE A 136 -31.70 25.26 5.46
C PHE A 136 -33.11 24.67 5.33
N PRO A 137 -34.10 25.45 4.86
CA PRO A 137 -35.48 24.99 4.69
C PRO A 137 -35.69 24.09 3.44
N VAL A 138 -34.62 23.54 2.86
CA VAL A 138 -34.63 22.77 1.61
C VAL A 138 -34.21 21.34 1.91
N GLU A 139 -34.99 20.35 1.44
CA GLU A 139 -34.57 18.95 1.49
C GLU A 139 -33.45 18.71 0.47
N LEU A 140 -32.22 18.53 0.99
CA LEU A 140 -31.06 18.20 0.17
C LEU A 140 -30.84 16.68 0.24
N ALA A 141 -31.07 16.00 -0.87
CA ALA A 141 -30.71 14.59 -1.00
C ALA A 141 -29.22 14.50 -1.36
N THR A 142 -28.41 13.94 -0.46
CA THR A 142 -27.03 13.59 -0.81
C THR A 142 -27.06 12.49 -1.87
N PRO A 143 -26.28 12.61 -2.95
CA PRO A 143 -26.24 11.57 -3.97
C PRO A 143 -25.71 10.24 -3.41
N ASP A 144 -26.28 9.13 -3.86
CA ASP A 144 -25.88 7.77 -3.44
C ASP A 144 -24.44 7.41 -3.85
N GLN A 145 -23.94 8.08 -4.90
CA GLN A 145 -22.59 7.95 -5.45
C GLN A 145 -22.09 9.32 -5.89
N MET A 146 -20.84 9.64 -5.56
CA MET A 146 -20.20 10.92 -5.87
C MET A 146 -18.76 10.69 -6.33
N LEU A 147 -18.57 10.62 -7.64
CA LEU A 147 -17.30 10.24 -8.25
C LEU A 147 -16.41 11.46 -8.49
N VAL A 148 -15.19 11.40 -7.98
CA VAL A 148 -14.15 12.43 -8.17
C VAL A 148 -12.97 11.82 -8.89
N THR A 149 -12.66 12.31 -10.10
CA THR A 149 -11.47 11.90 -10.83
C THR A 149 -10.20 12.45 -10.17
N VAL A 150 -9.33 11.54 -9.78
CA VAL A 150 -8.05 11.82 -9.12
C VAL A 150 -6.93 11.92 -10.15
N ALA A 151 -6.81 10.91 -11.00
CA ALA A 151 -5.78 10.80 -12.00
C ALA A 151 -6.22 9.87 -13.13
N SER A 152 -5.55 9.96 -14.28
CA SER A 152 -5.59 8.88 -15.28
C SER A 152 -5.01 7.59 -14.69
N ALA A 153 -5.55 6.44 -15.09
CA ALA A 153 -5.01 5.17 -14.64
C ALA A 153 -3.54 5.01 -15.09
N PRO A 154 -2.61 4.69 -14.17
CA PRO A 154 -1.20 4.61 -14.51
C PRO A 154 -0.93 3.44 -15.47
N PRO A 155 0.05 3.59 -16.37
CA PRO A 155 0.47 2.50 -17.24
C PRO A 155 0.97 1.32 -16.38
N GLY A 156 0.38 0.14 -16.57
CA GLY A 156 0.73 -1.06 -15.81
C GLY A 156 -0.29 -1.50 -14.76
N MET A 157 -1.49 -0.89 -14.71
CA MET A 157 -2.59 -1.33 -13.84
C MET A 157 -2.92 -2.83 -14.01
N ASP A 158 -2.88 -3.36 -15.24
CA ASP A 158 -3.04 -4.80 -15.52
C ASP A 158 -2.06 -5.67 -14.72
N TRP A 159 -0.83 -5.19 -14.56
CA TRP A 159 0.19 -5.91 -13.80
C TRP A 159 -0.10 -5.87 -12.30
N VAL A 160 -0.56 -4.73 -11.78
CA VAL A 160 -1.00 -4.57 -10.39
C VAL A 160 -2.18 -5.47 -10.08
N GLU A 161 -3.19 -5.52 -10.96
CA GLU A 161 -4.35 -6.42 -10.82
C GLU A 161 -3.91 -7.90 -10.80
N SER A 162 -2.88 -8.26 -11.57
CA SER A 162 -2.32 -9.61 -11.58
C SER A 162 -1.44 -9.96 -10.38
N ALA A 163 -1.13 -9.00 -9.50
CA ALA A 163 -0.21 -9.19 -8.37
C ALA A 163 -0.59 -10.36 -7.44
N PRO A 164 -1.86 -10.61 -7.08
CA PRO A 164 -2.24 -11.77 -6.25
C PRO A 164 -1.85 -13.11 -6.88
N THR A 165 -1.93 -13.22 -8.20
CA THR A 165 -1.51 -14.43 -8.93
C THR A 165 0.01 -14.60 -8.87
N TRP A 166 0.75 -13.51 -9.12
CA TRP A 166 2.21 -13.52 -9.07
C TRP A 166 2.76 -13.67 -7.65
N LYS A 167 2.03 -13.22 -6.62
CA LYS A 167 2.35 -13.44 -5.21
C LYS A 167 2.52 -14.93 -4.93
N MET A 168 1.55 -15.76 -5.31
CA MET A 168 1.65 -17.20 -5.09
C MET A 168 2.86 -17.82 -5.80
N ILE A 169 3.08 -17.47 -7.07
CA ILE A 169 4.18 -18.01 -7.88
C ILE A 169 5.54 -17.61 -7.29
N SER A 170 5.71 -16.34 -6.96
CA SER A 170 6.97 -15.79 -6.44
C SER A 170 7.28 -16.32 -5.04
N LEU A 171 6.28 -16.44 -4.16
CA LEU A 171 6.45 -17.06 -2.83
C LEU A 171 6.80 -18.55 -2.92
N ILE A 172 6.16 -19.31 -3.80
CA ILE A 172 6.49 -20.73 -4.03
C ILE A 172 7.92 -20.85 -4.57
N ALA A 173 8.31 -20.01 -5.54
CA ALA A 173 9.65 -20.02 -6.10
C ALA A 173 10.72 -19.68 -5.04
N ALA A 174 10.51 -18.61 -4.27
CA ALA A 174 11.42 -18.18 -3.20
C ALA A 174 11.51 -19.23 -2.08
N GLY A 175 10.37 -19.77 -1.66
CA GLY A 175 10.27 -20.81 -0.63
C GLY A 175 10.94 -22.12 -1.08
N ALA A 176 10.65 -22.59 -2.29
CA ALA A 176 11.26 -23.79 -2.85
C ALA A 176 12.78 -23.63 -3.03
N ALA A 177 13.26 -22.50 -3.54
CA ALA A 177 14.68 -22.23 -3.69
C ALA A 177 15.40 -22.18 -2.34
N THR A 178 14.80 -21.53 -1.34
CA THR A 178 15.32 -21.47 0.03
C THR A 178 15.37 -22.87 0.66
N PHE A 179 14.31 -23.66 0.48
CA PHE A 179 14.24 -25.03 0.97
C PHE A 179 15.30 -25.92 0.31
N LEU A 180 15.45 -25.86 -1.02
CA LEU A 180 16.47 -26.60 -1.75
C LEU A 180 17.89 -26.19 -1.32
N CYS A 181 18.13 -24.89 -1.09
CA CYS A 181 19.38 -24.40 -0.54
C CYS A 181 19.67 -25.05 0.83
N PHE A 182 18.66 -25.17 1.70
CA PHE A 182 18.80 -25.83 3.00
C PHE A 182 19.05 -27.34 2.88
N VAL A 183 18.36 -28.04 1.97
CA VAL A 183 18.49 -29.49 1.75
C VAL A 183 19.86 -29.86 1.18
N PHE A 184 20.38 -29.07 0.23
CA PHE A 184 21.69 -29.31 -0.37
C PHE A 184 22.86 -28.87 0.51
N ALA A 185 22.61 -28.06 1.55
CA ALA A 185 23.63 -27.60 2.48
C ALA A 185 24.29 -28.77 3.22
N ARG A 186 25.59 -28.95 2.97
CA ARG A 186 26.40 -30.01 3.60
C ARG A 186 26.56 -29.83 5.11
N ARG A 187 26.35 -28.60 5.62
CA ARG A 187 26.35 -28.24 7.05
C ARG A 187 25.18 -27.30 7.33
N ARG A 188 24.18 -27.76 8.09
CA ARG A 188 22.94 -27.01 8.38
C ARG A 188 23.20 -25.61 8.98
N SER A 189 24.23 -25.46 9.82
CA SER A 189 24.61 -24.17 10.42
C SER A 189 25.13 -23.16 9.39
N VAL A 190 25.85 -23.62 8.37
CA VAL A 190 26.37 -22.75 7.28
C VAL A 190 25.24 -22.35 6.34
N GLY A 191 24.30 -23.27 6.07
CA GLY A 191 23.11 -22.98 5.26
C GLY A 191 22.25 -21.88 5.89
N LEU A 192 22.00 -21.95 7.20
CA LEU A 192 21.21 -20.92 7.90
C LEU A 192 21.89 -19.55 7.87
N ALA A 193 23.21 -19.50 8.05
CA ALA A 193 23.97 -18.26 7.94
C ALA A 193 23.83 -17.63 6.54
N TRP A 194 23.96 -18.43 5.48
CA TRP A 194 23.80 -17.94 4.10
C TRP A 194 22.36 -17.51 3.77
N ILE A 195 21.35 -18.20 4.29
CA ILE A 195 19.95 -17.76 4.15
C ILE A 195 19.78 -16.38 4.82
N GLY A 196 20.36 -16.17 6.01
CA GLY A 196 20.39 -14.86 6.66
C GLY A 196 21.05 -13.78 5.81
N VAL A 197 22.22 -14.07 5.21
CA VAL A 197 22.86 -13.16 4.24
C VAL A 197 21.96 -12.87 3.04
N GLY A 198 21.28 -13.89 2.50
CA GLY A 198 20.37 -13.74 1.38
C GLY A 198 19.18 -12.84 1.70
N ALA A 199 18.55 -13.02 2.86
CA ALA A 199 17.47 -12.17 3.34
C ALA A 199 17.92 -10.72 3.53
N LEU A 200 19.11 -10.50 4.10
CA LEU A 200 19.71 -9.15 4.23
C LEU A 200 19.99 -8.51 2.86
N LEU A 201 20.42 -9.30 1.87
CA LEU A 201 20.60 -8.80 0.49
C LEU A 201 19.26 -8.43 -0.15
N VAL A 202 18.23 -9.26 0.01
CA VAL A 202 16.88 -8.95 -0.47
C VAL A 202 16.39 -7.65 0.16
N ALA A 203 16.48 -7.52 1.49
CA ALA A 203 16.10 -6.32 2.20
C ALA A 203 16.88 -5.08 1.71
N GLY A 204 18.21 -5.19 1.55
CA GLY A 204 19.03 -4.08 1.06
C GLY A 204 18.72 -3.67 -0.39
N ILE A 205 18.48 -4.65 -1.27
CA ILE A 205 18.10 -4.39 -2.68
C ILE A 205 16.71 -3.77 -2.74
N SER A 206 15.73 -4.30 -2.00
CA SER A 206 14.37 -3.76 -1.95
C SER A 206 14.34 -2.37 -1.33
N TYR A 207 15.14 -2.11 -0.30
CA TYR A 207 15.31 -0.77 0.28
C TYR A 207 15.80 0.22 -0.77
N ALA A 208 16.94 -0.05 -1.40
CA ALA A 208 17.48 0.84 -2.43
C ALA A 208 16.55 0.98 -3.64
N GLY A 209 15.88 -0.11 -4.04
CA GLY A 209 14.92 -0.13 -5.14
C GLY A 209 13.68 0.71 -4.85
N SER A 210 13.13 0.64 -3.63
CA SER A 210 11.93 1.41 -3.24
C SER A 210 12.14 2.92 -3.37
N ARG A 211 13.32 3.43 -2.98
CA ARG A 211 13.68 4.85 -3.07
C ARG A 211 13.74 5.41 -4.50
N VAL A 212 13.75 4.54 -5.51
CA VAL A 212 13.69 4.94 -6.92
C VAL A 212 12.35 4.57 -7.54
N ALA A 213 11.84 3.38 -7.24
CA ALA A 213 10.63 2.85 -7.84
C ALA A 213 9.36 3.55 -7.35
N VAL A 214 9.27 3.87 -6.05
CA VAL A 214 8.09 4.54 -5.48
C VAL A 214 7.97 5.96 -6.06
N PRO A 215 8.98 6.85 -5.99
CA PRO A 215 8.88 8.17 -6.62
C PRO A 215 8.60 8.09 -8.12
N ALA A 216 9.30 7.22 -8.86
CA ALA A 216 9.07 7.10 -10.30
C ALA A 216 7.66 6.60 -10.66
N ALA A 217 7.03 5.77 -9.83
CA ALA A 217 5.66 5.34 -10.04
C ALA A 217 4.68 6.50 -9.83
N LEU A 218 4.95 7.35 -8.83
CA LEU A 218 4.12 8.49 -8.47
C LEU A 218 4.27 9.65 -9.47
N ASP A 219 5.48 9.94 -9.94
CA ASP A 219 5.71 10.93 -11.00
C ASP A 219 4.85 10.63 -12.24
N ARG A 220 4.67 9.34 -12.56
CA ARG A 220 3.81 8.90 -13.69
C ARG A 220 2.32 9.06 -13.40
N MET A 221 1.91 9.00 -12.14
CA MET A 221 0.52 9.28 -11.74
C MET A 221 0.24 10.79 -11.78
N GLU A 222 1.22 11.62 -11.40
CA GLU A 222 1.10 13.08 -11.43
C GLU A 222 0.94 13.66 -12.83
N GLU A 223 1.54 13.04 -13.86
CA GLU A 223 1.44 13.48 -15.27
C GLU A 223 -0.01 13.60 -15.78
N GLY A 224 -0.97 12.92 -15.15
CA GLY A 224 -2.41 12.98 -15.45
C GLY A 224 -3.29 13.30 -14.24
N ALA A 225 -2.73 13.80 -13.14
CA ALA A 225 -3.46 14.06 -11.91
C ALA A 225 -4.18 15.42 -11.93
N SER A 226 -5.38 15.45 -11.34
CA SER A 226 -6.05 16.70 -10.97
C SER A 226 -5.30 17.40 -9.82
N ALA A 227 -5.64 18.66 -9.51
CA ALA A 227 -5.03 19.36 -8.38
C ALA A 227 -5.20 18.60 -7.05
N PHE A 228 -6.36 17.96 -6.87
CA PHE A 228 -6.61 17.05 -5.75
C PHE A 228 -5.78 15.77 -5.83
N GLY A 229 -5.63 15.21 -7.03
CA GLY A 229 -4.79 14.04 -7.24
C GLY A 229 -3.32 14.27 -6.90
N GLN A 230 -2.79 15.47 -7.12
CA GLN A 230 -1.42 15.82 -6.74
C GLN A 230 -1.23 15.78 -5.22
N VAL A 231 -2.10 16.47 -4.46
CA VAL A 231 -2.09 16.43 -2.98
C VAL A 231 -2.20 14.99 -2.46
N LEU A 232 -3.16 14.22 -3.00
CA LEU A 232 -3.35 12.84 -2.59
C LEU A 232 -2.13 11.96 -2.91
N THR A 233 -1.51 12.13 -4.07
CA THR A 233 -0.36 11.33 -4.51
C THR A 233 0.86 11.60 -3.63
N GLU A 234 1.11 12.85 -3.25
CA GLU A 234 2.19 13.21 -2.32
C GLU A 234 1.98 12.57 -0.95
N THR A 235 0.79 12.68 -0.36
CA THR A 235 0.54 12.05 0.95
C THR A 235 0.58 10.51 0.87
N LEU A 236 0.07 9.91 -0.22
CA LEU A 236 0.14 8.46 -0.45
C LEU A 236 1.57 7.97 -0.59
N ALA A 237 2.47 8.75 -1.18
CA ALA A 237 3.87 8.42 -1.39
C ALA A 237 4.56 8.04 -0.07
N ASP A 238 4.39 8.89 0.92
CA ASP A 238 4.97 8.72 2.25
C ASP A 238 4.40 7.48 2.92
N ARG A 239 3.09 7.20 2.74
CA ARG A 239 2.44 6.02 3.34
C ARG A 239 2.89 4.72 2.69
N PHE A 240 3.01 4.71 1.36
CA PHE A 240 3.47 3.55 0.62
C PHE A 240 4.92 3.23 0.96
N GLN A 241 5.76 4.26 1.05
CA GLN A 241 7.16 4.11 1.44
C GLN A 241 7.29 3.61 2.88
N ALA A 242 6.55 4.17 3.84
CA ALA A 242 6.58 3.76 5.24
C ALA A 242 6.15 2.29 5.40
N SER A 243 5.05 1.88 4.75
CA SER A 243 4.59 0.49 4.78
C SER A 243 5.61 -0.48 4.16
N LEU A 244 6.22 -0.11 3.03
CA LEU A 244 7.28 -0.92 2.43
C LEU A 244 8.52 -1.03 3.35
N ASP A 245 8.90 0.07 4.00
CA ASP A 245 10.02 0.09 4.94
C ASP A 245 9.78 -0.89 6.11
N GLU A 246 8.57 -0.97 6.67
CA GLU A 246 8.25 -1.94 7.73
C GLU A 246 8.45 -3.39 7.29
N TRP A 247 8.03 -3.75 6.07
CA TRP A 247 8.22 -5.09 5.52
C TRP A 247 9.71 -5.42 5.32
N ILE A 248 10.47 -4.45 4.82
CA ILE A 248 11.91 -4.56 4.59
C ILE A 248 12.65 -4.70 5.92
N GLU A 249 12.29 -3.92 6.93
CA GLU A 249 12.85 -3.99 8.27
C GLU A 249 12.56 -5.34 8.93
N LEU A 250 11.33 -5.83 8.85
CA LEU A 250 10.98 -7.15 9.38
C LEU A 250 11.80 -8.27 8.71
N LEU A 251 11.98 -8.20 7.39
CA LEU A 251 12.84 -9.13 6.66
C LEU A 251 14.31 -9.00 7.09
N ALA A 252 14.81 -7.78 7.27
CA ALA A 252 16.18 -7.53 7.71
C ALA A 252 16.43 -8.09 9.13
N ILE A 253 15.49 -7.90 10.05
CA ILE A 253 15.54 -8.45 11.42
C ILE A 253 15.55 -9.98 11.37
N ALA A 254 14.66 -10.59 10.60
CA ALA A 254 14.61 -12.05 10.42
C ALA A 254 15.91 -12.58 9.81
N GLY A 255 16.46 -11.90 8.80
CA GLY A 255 17.73 -12.22 8.16
C GLY A 255 18.91 -12.13 9.12
N ALA A 256 18.99 -11.05 9.91
CA ALA A 256 20.02 -10.85 10.92
C ALA A 256 19.96 -11.93 12.01
N ALA A 257 18.77 -12.26 12.50
CA ALA A 257 18.57 -13.34 13.48
C ALA A 257 19.03 -14.69 12.93
N ALA A 258 18.63 -15.04 11.70
CA ALA A 258 19.06 -16.27 11.04
C ALA A 258 20.59 -16.33 10.86
N LEU A 259 21.21 -15.21 10.48
CA LEU A 259 22.66 -15.10 10.34
C LEU A 259 23.37 -15.38 11.68
N VAL A 260 22.95 -14.70 12.76
CA VAL A 260 23.54 -14.84 14.10
C VAL A 260 23.40 -16.28 14.59
N VAL A 261 22.20 -16.87 14.49
CA VAL A 261 21.96 -18.26 14.91
C VAL A 261 22.82 -19.24 14.10
N GLY A 262 22.93 -19.04 12.78
CA GLY A 262 23.76 -19.86 11.90
C GLY A 262 25.24 -19.82 12.29
N VAL A 263 25.77 -18.62 12.57
CA VAL A 263 27.16 -18.41 13.00
C VAL A 263 27.41 -19.05 14.37
N LEU A 264 26.55 -18.81 15.36
CA LEU A 264 26.69 -19.39 16.70
C LEU A 264 26.64 -20.92 16.66
N ALA A 265 25.70 -21.50 15.91
CA ALA A 265 25.62 -22.94 15.72
C ALA A 265 26.90 -23.50 15.07
N ARG A 266 27.52 -22.77 14.14
CA ARG A 266 28.77 -23.15 13.50
C ARG A 266 29.95 -23.15 14.48
N LEU A 267 30.04 -22.14 15.33
CA LEU A 267 31.07 -22.02 16.37
C LEU A 267 30.96 -23.16 17.39
N ILE A 268 29.76 -23.47 17.86
CA ILE A 268 29.50 -24.57 18.80
C ILE A 268 29.84 -25.93 18.17
N ALA A 269 29.42 -26.18 16.93
CA ALA A 269 29.72 -27.42 16.22
C ALA A 269 31.23 -27.60 16.00
N GLY A 270 31.95 -26.52 15.65
CA GLY A 270 33.41 -26.53 15.50
C GLY A 270 34.15 -26.87 16.80
N ARG A 271 33.68 -26.33 17.93
CA ARG A 271 34.22 -26.67 19.27
C ARG A 271 34.01 -28.13 19.63
N ARG A 272 32.84 -28.71 19.33
CA ARG A 272 32.55 -30.14 19.57
C ARG A 272 33.39 -31.07 18.69
N GLU A 273 33.61 -30.71 17.42
CA GLU A 273 34.49 -31.47 16.51
C GLU A 273 35.96 -31.44 16.99
N ALA A 274 36.44 -30.31 17.49
CA ALA A 274 37.79 -30.18 18.04
C ALA A 274 37.99 -30.96 19.35
N ALA A 275 36.98 -30.95 20.23
CA ALA A 275 37.01 -31.69 21.50
C ALA A 275 37.00 -33.22 21.31
N ARG A 276 36.38 -33.74 20.24
CA ARG A 276 36.36 -35.18 19.91
C ARG A 276 37.66 -35.70 19.29
N ARG A 277 38.57 -34.80 18.87
CA ARG A 277 39.85 -35.15 18.24
C ARG A 277 41.04 -35.13 19.21
N ARG A 278 40.83 -34.67 20.45
CA ARG A 278 41.79 -34.75 21.55
C ARG A 278 41.44 -35.94 22.43
#